data_AF-A0A397FFE6-F1
#
_entry.id   AF-A0A397FFE6-F1
#
_cell.length_a   1.000
_cell.length_b   1.000
_cell.length_c   1.000
_cell.angle_alpha   90.00
_cell.angle_beta   90.00
_cell.angle_gamma   90.00
#
_symmetry.space_group_name_H-M   'P 1'
#
loop_
_entity.id
_entity.type
_entity.pdbx_description
1 polymer ?
#
loop_
_entity_poly.entity_id
_entity_poly.type
_entity_poly.pdbx_seq_one_letter_code
_entity_poly.pdbx_strand_id
1 'polypeptide(L)'
;MVWPSPHELEQQYNDEGVYCVRFWRNHKSYLVVVDDFIPCNHNGKPAFASFTGTASRFEIWSMLVEKAYAKLYGGYDMIVGGQELFCLQDLYGGLPSSYPYVFSLKRGNLIGLTNTTNHSVAMPLGLKAGHAYGLVKIAQLQIQGQLETVVQLRNVWSDASSDAAAAAGGVPWARGGADWKQCSLHQKQRVGYQLADDGTVWLTLATCLALFSTVLESRNVYQFPSVDPRNVDAVPLYVHVIANATDVVVHLEQPCRRANMQADYPCFVAPVVAAHAVVGRRKLDVAKDVIATGTFVSNRSCLVELSLPSEGTYAVIPATYAPFESAFQVVVASPVPLAVGFVSDDDIPVCSVCRQPLKGSYRTYTSPDGVVAEHVCQGRCADEYRSMHAPVCVDCRERIEVVAGRFSGRLFTLEDGTSCHAECMDNYRIRHADSCVHCHDAIVQIKVHAECMEAYQLSIAKKCHECGLAIVKGGRFDGRFYQLSGSDNQVL
;
A
#
# COMPACT_ATOMS: atom_id res chain seq x y z
N MET A 1 33.44 -10.63 31.92
CA MET A 1 33.83 -9.22 31.73
C MET A 1 32.76 -8.39 32.39
N VAL A 2 33.01 -7.95 33.62
CA VAL A 2 32.05 -7.18 34.42
C VAL A 2 32.09 -5.75 33.91
N TRP A 3 30.97 -5.24 33.40
CA TRP A 3 30.84 -3.82 33.10
C TRP A 3 30.95 -3.05 34.42
N PRO A 4 31.91 -2.12 34.57
CA PRO A 4 32.05 -1.37 35.80
C PRO A 4 30.81 -0.51 36.06
N SER A 5 30.53 -0.27 37.35
CA SER A 5 29.44 0.58 37.83
C SER A 5 29.55 2.01 37.24
N PRO A 6 28.42 2.72 37.04
CA PRO A 6 28.41 4.07 36.51
C PRO A 6 28.85 5.06 37.59
N HIS A 7 30.16 5.13 37.87
CA HIS A 7 30.74 6.39 38.28
C HIS A 7 30.62 7.37 37.10
N GLU A 8 30.28 8.62 37.38
CA GLU A 8 30.37 9.73 36.42
C GLU A 8 31.79 9.76 35.85
N LEU A 9 32.02 9.06 34.74
CA LEU A 9 33.18 9.31 33.90
C LEU A 9 32.94 10.71 33.34
N GLU A 10 33.55 11.73 33.96
CA GLU A 10 33.74 13.00 33.28
C GLU A 10 34.33 12.66 31.90
N GLN A 11 33.63 13.07 30.84
CA GLN A 11 34.07 12.80 29.49
C GLN A 11 35.35 13.62 29.25
N GLN A 12 36.50 12.95 29.39
CA GLN A 12 37.80 13.55 29.11
C GLN A 12 38.07 13.51 27.61
N TYR A 13 38.90 14.45 27.15
CA TYR A 13 39.44 14.39 25.81
C TYR A 13 40.19 13.07 25.59
N ASN A 14 40.06 12.50 24.39
CA ASN A 14 40.73 11.26 24.06
C ASN A 14 42.03 11.60 23.33
N ASP A 15 43.17 11.39 23.98
CA ASP A 15 44.49 11.72 23.43
C ASP A 15 44.84 10.94 22.15
N GLU A 16 44.17 9.80 21.91
CA GLU A 16 44.33 9.03 20.67
C GLU A 16 43.62 9.68 19.47
N GLY A 17 42.71 10.65 19.69
CA GLY A 17 41.99 11.36 18.64
C GLY A 17 41.01 10.50 17.83
N VAL A 18 40.78 9.24 18.21
CA VAL A 18 39.89 8.30 17.50
C VAL A 18 38.59 8.10 18.24
N TYR A 19 37.47 8.27 17.54
CA TYR A 19 36.12 8.20 18.09
C TYR A 19 35.25 7.26 17.26
N CYS A 20 34.25 6.67 17.89
CA CYS A 20 33.28 5.81 17.23
C CYS A 20 31.86 6.30 17.52
N VAL A 21 31.10 6.58 16.48
CA VAL A 21 29.68 6.95 16.57
C VAL A 21 28.85 5.79 16.03
N ARG A 22 27.79 5.45 16.76
CA ARG A 22 26.84 4.41 16.35
C ARG A 22 25.61 5.06 15.77
N PHE A 23 25.28 4.71 14.52
CA PHE A 23 24.04 5.06 13.87
C PHE A 23 23.15 3.83 13.73
N TRP A 24 21.86 4.07 13.61
CA TRP A 24 20.88 3.14 13.11
C TRP A 24 20.61 3.44 11.65
N ARG A 25 20.62 2.43 10.81
CA ARG A 25 20.17 2.56 9.43
C ARG A 25 19.62 1.22 9.04
N ASN A 26 18.57 1.18 8.24
CA ASN A 26 18.07 -0.07 7.72
C ASN A 26 17.79 -1.13 8.82
N HIS A 27 17.32 -0.67 9.99
CA HIS A 27 17.11 -1.46 11.22
C HIS A 27 18.33 -2.24 11.75
N LYS A 28 19.53 -1.78 11.42
CA LYS A 28 20.81 -2.32 11.89
C LYS A 28 21.67 -1.21 12.48
N SER A 29 22.54 -1.59 13.41
CA SER A 29 23.55 -0.69 13.96
C SER A 29 24.77 -0.61 13.04
N TYR A 30 25.21 0.61 12.76
CA TYR A 30 26.41 0.92 11.99
C TYR A 30 27.36 1.70 12.87
N LEU A 31 28.57 1.17 13.03
CA LEU A 31 29.65 1.85 13.75
C LEU A 31 30.50 2.62 12.75
N VAL A 32 30.64 3.92 12.96
CA VAL A 32 31.44 4.80 12.11
C VAL A 32 32.56 5.38 12.95
N VAL A 33 33.78 4.97 12.61
CA VAL A 33 35.00 5.46 13.25
C VAL A 33 35.48 6.73 12.54
N VAL A 34 35.79 7.77 13.31
CA VAL A 34 36.30 9.06 12.82
C VAL A 34 37.43 9.55 13.71
N ASP A 35 38.37 10.28 13.12
CA ASP A 35 39.32 11.11 13.85
C ASP A 35 38.71 12.48 14.23
N ASP A 36 39.42 13.27 14.99
CA ASP A 36 39.03 14.62 15.46
C ASP A 36 39.55 15.78 14.59
N PHE A 37 40.03 15.53 13.36
CA PHE A 37 40.30 16.62 12.41
C PHE A 37 38.98 17.21 11.89
N ILE A 38 38.51 18.29 12.53
CA ILE A 38 37.25 18.96 12.17
C ILE A 38 37.49 20.02 11.08
N PRO A 39 36.64 20.08 10.03
CA PRO A 39 36.70 21.16 9.05
C PRO A 39 36.50 22.53 9.70
N CYS A 40 37.45 23.42 9.51
CA CYS A 40 37.39 24.79 10.01
C CYS A 40 37.34 25.79 8.86
N ASN A 41 36.68 26.92 9.08
CA ASN A 41 36.72 28.06 8.18
C ASN A 41 38.11 28.75 8.23
N HIS A 42 38.29 29.77 7.38
CA HIS A 42 39.55 30.52 7.29
C HIS A 42 39.97 31.22 8.60
N ASN A 43 39.07 31.36 9.57
CA ASN A 43 39.36 31.92 10.89
C ASN A 43 39.67 30.85 11.94
N GLY A 44 39.78 29.58 11.55
CA GLY A 44 40.04 28.46 12.46
C GLY A 44 38.85 28.06 13.33
N LYS A 45 37.64 28.56 13.04
CA LYS A 45 36.41 28.13 13.72
C LYS A 45 35.78 26.94 12.98
N PRO A 46 35.13 25.99 13.68
CA PRO A 46 34.40 24.91 13.02
C PRO A 46 33.46 25.44 11.94
N ALA A 47 33.48 24.81 10.77
CA ALA A 47 32.71 25.26 9.60
C ALA A 47 31.24 24.80 9.62
N PHE A 48 30.94 23.75 10.38
CA PHE A 48 29.63 23.11 10.46
C PHE A 48 29.10 23.13 11.91
N ALA A 49 28.87 21.98 12.55
CA ALA A 49 28.58 21.91 13.98
C ALA A 49 29.67 22.60 14.81
N SER A 50 29.26 23.19 15.93
CA SER A 50 30.13 23.92 16.85
C SER A 50 30.24 23.20 18.19
N PHE A 51 31.15 23.68 19.04
CA PHE A 51 31.31 23.23 20.41
C PHE A 51 29.99 23.30 21.18
N THR A 52 29.72 22.28 22.01
CA THR A 52 28.66 22.31 23.01
C THR A 52 29.26 22.52 24.41
N GLY A 53 28.42 22.49 25.45
CA GLY A 53 28.85 22.67 26.84
C GLY A 53 28.82 24.12 27.30
N THR A 54 29.71 24.48 28.23
CA THR A 54 29.80 25.83 28.81
C THR A 54 31.06 26.55 28.33
N ALA A 55 31.12 27.88 28.53
CA ALA A 55 32.32 28.66 28.20
C ALA A 55 33.61 28.17 28.89
N SER A 56 33.47 27.44 30.00
CA SER A 56 34.57 26.82 30.75
C SER A 56 34.80 25.34 30.44
N ARG A 57 33.88 24.69 29.72
CA ARG A 57 33.93 23.25 29.37
C ARG A 57 33.35 23.05 27.98
N PHE A 58 34.23 23.10 26.99
CA PHE A 58 33.87 22.81 25.61
C PHE A 58 33.75 21.30 25.40
N GLU A 59 32.69 20.92 24.71
CA GLU A 59 32.42 19.55 24.29
C GLU A 59 32.49 19.47 22.76
N ILE A 60 33.11 18.41 22.24
CA ILE A 60 33.32 18.21 20.79
C ILE A 60 32.40 17.16 20.17
N TRP A 61 31.57 16.48 20.97
CA TRP A 61 30.81 15.31 20.52
C TRP A 61 29.84 15.63 19.38
N SER A 62 29.25 16.83 19.36
CA SER A 62 28.36 17.29 18.28
C SER A 62 29.06 17.27 16.93
N MET A 63 30.29 17.77 16.87
CA MET A 63 31.14 17.83 15.68
C MET A 63 31.54 16.42 15.22
N LEU A 64 31.87 15.54 16.16
CA LEU A 64 32.21 14.15 15.87
C LEU A 64 31.01 13.37 15.31
N VAL A 65 29.81 13.59 15.88
CA VAL A 65 28.57 12.98 15.40
C VAL A 65 28.25 13.45 13.98
N GLU A 66 28.30 14.76 13.72
CA GLU A 66 28.04 15.29 12.38
C GLU A 66 29.08 14.79 11.36
N LYS A 67 30.37 14.76 11.72
CA LYS A 67 31.43 14.21 10.87
C LYS A 67 31.21 12.73 10.55
N ALA A 68 30.85 11.93 11.54
CA ALA A 68 30.58 10.52 11.35
C ALA A 68 29.33 10.30 10.48
N TYR A 69 28.32 11.16 10.63
CA TYR A 69 27.12 11.13 9.81
C TYR A 69 27.42 11.52 8.35
N ALA A 70 28.22 12.57 8.13
CA ALA A 70 28.74 12.94 6.83
C ALA A 70 29.52 11.78 6.19
N LYS A 71 30.43 11.15 6.93
CA LYS A 71 31.19 9.97 6.46
C LYS A 71 30.28 8.81 6.07
N LEU A 72 29.21 8.54 6.83
CA LEU A 72 28.23 7.50 6.54
C LEU A 72 27.52 7.72 5.19
N TYR A 73 27.31 8.98 4.81
CA TYR A 73 26.60 9.38 3.60
C TYR A 73 27.52 9.80 2.44
N GLY A 74 28.84 9.82 2.64
CA GLY A 74 29.83 10.10 1.60
C GLY A 74 30.38 11.53 1.57
N GLY A 75 30.00 12.39 2.52
CA GLY A 75 30.54 13.75 2.66
C GLY A 75 29.57 14.72 3.35
N TYR A 76 30.07 15.91 3.70
CA TYR A 76 29.25 16.97 4.32
C TYR A 76 28.18 17.50 3.37
N ASP A 77 28.45 17.59 2.07
CA ASP A 77 27.46 18.03 1.07
C ASP A 77 26.26 17.07 0.99
N MET A 78 26.47 15.79 1.30
CA MET A 78 25.44 14.74 1.22
C MET A 78 24.41 14.84 2.34
N ILE A 79 24.72 15.53 3.44
CA ILE A 79 23.82 15.67 4.60
C ILE A 79 23.05 16.99 4.61
N VAL A 80 23.25 17.85 3.61
CA VAL A 80 22.49 19.09 3.39
C VAL A 80 21.04 18.78 3.01
N GLY A 81 20.09 19.59 3.48
CA GLY A 81 18.65 19.41 3.16
C GLY A 81 18.05 18.14 3.79
N GLY A 82 18.46 17.82 5.01
CA GLY A 82 17.90 16.76 5.88
C GLY A 82 16.42 16.95 6.19
N GLN A 83 15.70 15.86 6.44
CA GLN A 83 14.47 15.90 7.24
C GLN A 83 14.82 15.39 8.64
N GLU A 84 14.47 16.16 9.67
CA GLU A 84 14.84 15.91 11.06
C GLU A 84 14.29 14.58 11.56
N LEU A 85 13.10 14.21 11.09
CA LEU A 85 12.45 12.96 11.45
C LEU A 85 13.30 11.73 11.11
N PHE A 86 13.94 11.72 9.94
CA PHE A 86 14.83 10.61 9.54
C PHE A 86 16.21 10.71 10.19
N CYS A 87 16.67 11.91 10.55
CA CYS A 87 17.87 12.06 11.36
C CYS A 87 17.66 11.44 12.75
N LEU A 88 16.50 11.68 13.38
CA LEU A 88 16.13 11.04 14.64
C LEU A 88 16.07 9.51 14.50
N GLN A 89 15.48 9.00 13.42
CA GLN A 89 15.52 7.56 13.11
C GLN A 89 16.95 7.05 13.01
N ASP A 90 17.86 7.76 12.32
CA ASP A 90 19.23 7.31 12.13
C ASP A 90 20.10 7.43 13.39
N LEU A 91 19.78 8.32 14.31
CA LEU A 91 20.48 8.48 15.58
C LEU A 91 19.94 7.53 16.66
N TYR A 92 18.63 7.30 16.67
CA TYR A 92 17.93 6.62 17.76
C TYR A 92 17.46 5.19 17.42
N GLY A 93 17.20 4.92 16.15
CA GLY A 93 16.62 3.65 15.67
C GLY A 93 15.11 3.54 15.83
N GLY A 94 14.41 4.63 16.14
CA GLY A 94 12.96 4.65 16.32
C GLY A 94 12.15 4.74 15.02
N LEU A 95 10.89 4.31 15.04
CA LEU A 95 9.99 4.45 13.88
C LEU A 95 9.56 5.92 13.69
N PRO A 96 9.75 6.50 12.50
CA PRO A 96 9.42 7.90 12.23
C PRO A 96 7.90 8.09 12.06
N SER A 97 7.31 9.06 12.75
CA SER A 97 5.92 9.49 12.60
C SER A 97 5.83 11.02 12.60
N SER A 98 4.88 11.57 11.85
CA SER A 98 4.61 13.00 11.83
C SER A 98 3.12 13.26 11.90
N TYR A 99 2.71 14.19 12.75
CA TYR A 99 1.30 14.51 12.96
C TYR A 99 1.11 15.99 13.33
N PRO A 100 -0.07 16.57 13.05
CA PRO A 100 -0.30 18.01 13.24
C PRO A 100 -0.37 18.43 14.72
N TYR A 101 -0.70 17.51 15.63
CA TYR A 101 -0.86 17.82 17.06
C TYR A 101 -0.30 16.70 17.93
N VAL A 102 0.16 17.02 19.14
CA VAL A 102 0.69 16.02 20.08
C VAL A 102 -0.43 15.08 20.53
N PHE A 103 -0.41 13.84 20.05
CA PHE A 103 -1.28 12.78 20.53
C PHE A 103 -0.45 11.75 21.30
N SER A 104 -0.78 11.53 22.58
CA SER A 104 -0.27 10.42 23.40
C SER A 104 1.27 10.24 23.39
N LEU A 105 1.97 11.03 24.20
CA LEU A 105 3.42 10.89 24.36
C LEU A 105 3.77 9.65 25.18
N LYS A 106 4.53 8.73 24.58
CA LYS A 106 5.08 7.57 25.29
C LYS A 106 6.48 7.87 25.79
N ARG A 107 6.75 7.53 27.05
CA ARG A 107 8.08 7.64 27.65
C ARG A 107 9.08 6.93 26.75
N GLY A 108 10.22 7.54 26.47
CA GLY A 108 11.25 6.94 25.62
C GLY A 108 11.10 7.24 24.13
N ASN A 109 10.02 7.85 23.65
CA ASN A 109 10.00 8.40 22.29
C ASN A 109 10.81 9.71 22.24
N LEU A 110 11.46 9.98 21.12
CA LEU A 110 12.06 11.28 20.86
C LEU A 110 11.07 12.15 20.10
N ILE A 111 10.87 13.37 20.55
CA ILE A 111 9.85 14.27 20.03
C ILE A 111 10.50 15.59 19.63
N GLY A 112 10.30 15.96 18.37
CA GLY A 112 10.59 17.27 17.82
C GLY A 112 9.31 18.02 17.50
N LEU A 113 9.36 19.34 17.55
CA LEU A 113 8.27 20.23 17.20
C LEU A 113 8.78 21.21 16.16
N THR A 114 8.05 21.36 15.07
CA THR A 114 8.38 22.32 14.02
C THR A 114 7.15 23.11 13.64
N ASN A 115 7.38 24.33 13.16
CA ASN A 115 6.35 25.11 12.53
C ASN A 115 6.61 25.09 11.01
N THR A 116 5.73 24.40 10.29
CA THR A 116 5.76 24.25 8.83
C THR A 116 5.14 25.45 8.10
N THR A 117 4.61 26.45 8.81
CA THR A 117 4.12 27.68 8.18
C THR A 117 5.31 28.55 7.75
N ASN A 118 5.27 29.01 6.50
CA ASN A 118 6.21 29.93 5.84
C ASN A 118 7.40 30.42 6.69
N HIS A 119 8.61 29.97 6.35
CA HIS A 119 9.89 30.38 6.95
C HIS A 119 10.12 31.91 7.00
N SER A 120 9.28 32.70 6.33
CA SER A 120 9.32 34.16 6.28
C SER A 120 8.62 34.88 7.43
N VAL A 121 7.78 34.20 8.22
CA VAL A 121 7.06 34.82 9.34
C VAL A 121 7.84 34.62 10.63
N ALA A 122 8.32 35.70 11.24
CA ALA A 122 8.99 35.62 12.55
C ALA A 122 8.03 35.02 13.59
N MET A 123 8.52 34.06 14.37
CA MET A 123 7.72 33.47 15.44
C MET A 123 7.71 34.40 16.66
N PRO A 124 6.59 34.48 17.40
CA PRO A 124 6.53 35.17 18.68
C PRO A 124 7.56 34.64 19.68
N LEU A 125 7.84 35.43 20.72
CA LEU A 125 8.65 35.02 21.88
C LEU A 125 10.12 34.67 21.56
N GLY A 126 10.63 35.16 20.42
CA GLY A 126 12.03 34.91 20.02
C GLY A 126 12.29 33.54 19.42
N LEU A 127 11.25 32.76 19.15
CA LEU A 127 11.37 31.49 18.45
C LEU A 127 11.72 31.74 16.96
N LYS A 128 12.29 30.73 16.30
CA LYS A 128 12.64 30.78 14.88
C LYS A 128 11.65 29.94 14.07
N ALA A 129 11.13 30.51 12.98
CA ALA A 129 10.26 29.79 12.06
C ALA A 129 11.03 28.72 11.28
N GLY A 130 10.35 27.60 11.01
CA GLY A 130 10.91 26.48 10.26
C GLY A 130 12.15 25.84 10.86
N HIS A 131 12.31 25.93 12.18
CA HIS A 131 13.33 25.21 12.94
C HIS A 131 12.65 24.16 13.82
N ALA A 132 13.31 23.03 14.02
CA ALA A 132 12.85 21.98 14.92
C ALA A 132 13.31 22.23 16.36
N TYR A 133 12.39 22.17 17.29
CA TYR A 133 12.63 22.27 18.73
C TYR A 133 12.47 20.89 19.37
N GLY A 134 13.46 20.45 20.13
CA GLY A 134 13.38 19.19 20.86
C GLY A 134 12.49 19.33 22.10
N LEU A 135 11.50 18.46 22.26
CA LEU A 135 10.73 18.37 23.50
C LEU A 135 11.56 17.67 24.57
N VAL A 136 11.91 18.40 25.62
CA VAL A 136 12.71 17.88 26.74
C VAL A 136 11.81 17.35 27.84
N LYS A 137 10.75 18.10 28.17
CA LYS A 137 9.91 17.79 29.33
C LYS A 137 8.51 18.35 29.19
N ILE A 138 7.55 17.65 29.77
CA ILE A 138 6.22 18.18 30.10
C ILE A 138 6.02 18.03 31.59
N ALA A 139 5.57 19.09 32.24
CA ALA A 139 5.35 19.11 33.68
C ALA A 139 4.05 19.83 34.03
N GLN A 140 3.41 19.38 35.10
CA GLN A 140 2.28 20.07 35.71
C GLN A 140 2.77 20.85 36.94
N LEU A 141 2.41 22.14 36.99
CA LEU A 141 2.80 23.08 38.03
C LEU A 141 1.53 23.66 38.68
N GLN A 142 1.56 23.84 40.00
CA GLN A 142 0.46 24.48 40.73
C GLN A 142 0.78 25.96 40.90
N ILE A 143 -0.03 26.83 40.31
CA ILE A 143 0.16 28.28 40.30
C ILE A 143 -1.14 28.92 40.75
N GLN A 144 -1.07 29.72 41.82
CA GLN A 144 -2.25 30.39 42.40
C GLN A 144 -3.44 29.45 42.65
N GLY A 145 -3.18 28.18 42.99
CA GLY A 145 -4.24 27.19 43.21
C GLY A 145 -4.80 26.54 41.94
N GLN A 146 -4.31 26.87 40.75
CA GLN A 146 -4.64 26.17 39.49
C GLN A 146 -3.49 25.28 39.02
N LEU A 147 -3.84 24.19 38.33
CA LEU A 147 -2.88 23.27 37.73
C LEU A 147 -2.63 23.67 36.28
N GLU A 148 -1.40 24.07 35.96
CA GLU A 148 -0.99 24.47 34.62
C GLU A 148 0.01 23.46 34.04
N THR A 149 -0.17 23.10 32.77
CA THR A 149 0.76 22.20 32.06
C THR A 149 1.75 23.03 31.26
N VAL A 150 3.03 22.88 31.58
CA VAL A 150 4.15 23.55 30.92
C VAL A 150 5.02 22.56 30.16
N VAL A 151 5.63 23.05 29.10
CA VAL A 151 6.44 22.31 28.14
C VAL A 151 7.82 22.96 28.09
N GLN A 152 8.86 22.15 28.26
CA GLN A 152 10.25 22.57 28.09
C GLN A 152 10.73 22.11 26.71
N LEU A 153 11.13 23.09 25.90
CA LEU A 153 11.70 22.91 24.57
C LEU A 153 13.17 23.28 24.58
N ARG A 154 13.96 22.66 23.70
CA ARG A 154 15.36 23.03 23.48
C ARG A 154 15.57 23.45 22.03
N ASN A 155 16.15 24.63 21.85
CA ASN A 155 16.69 25.06 20.57
C ASN A 155 18.14 24.60 20.47
N VAL A 156 18.51 23.94 19.37
CA VAL A 156 19.87 23.43 19.15
C VAL A 156 20.77 24.42 18.40
N TRP A 157 20.22 25.51 17.87
CA TRP A 157 20.97 26.54 17.17
C TRP A 157 21.34 27.69 18.11
N SER A 158 22.61 27.71 18.55
CA SER A 158 23.20 28.77 19.35
C SER A 158 23.65 29.94 18.47
N ASP A 159 22.72 30.71 17.93
CA ASP A 159 23.05 32.06 17.47
C ASP A 159 22.80 33.03 18.63
N ALA A 160 23.82 33.80 18.99
CA ALA A 160 23.78 34.77 20.09
C ALA A 160 22.64 35.82 19.99
N SER A 161 21.97 35.93 18.83
CA SER A 161 20.82 36.81 18.60
C SER A 161 19.47 36.18 18.99
N SER A 162 19.34 34.84 18.98
CA SER A 162 18.13 34.13 19.46
C SER A 162 18.08 34.02 20.98
N ASP A 163 19.24 33.94 21.64
CA ASP A 163 19.37 33.82 23.09
C ASP A 163 18.87 35.08 23.82
N ALA A 164 18.95 36.25 23.17
CA ALA A 164 18.46 37.51 23.69
C ALA A 164 16.92 37.63 23.70
N ALA A 165 16.21 36.93 22.80
CA ALA A 165 14.77 37.09 22.63
C ALA A 165 13.93 36.18 23.54
N ALA A 166 14.42 34.97 23.87
CA ALA A 166 13.83 34.11 24.91
C ALA A 166 14.15 34.60 26.34
N ALA A 167 15.16 35.47 26.49
CA ALA A 167 15.54 36.13 27.73
C ALA A 167 14.94 37.54 27.90
N ALA A 168 14.27 38.08 26.87
CA ALA A 168 13.68 39.41 26.92
C ALA A 168 12.42 39.41 27.82
N GLY A 169 12.37 40.34 28.77
CA GLY A 169 11.21 40.51 29.66
C GLY A 169 9.91 40.67 28.88
N GLY A 170 8.87 39.94 29.29
CA GLY A 170 7.53 39.98 28.67
C GLY A 170 7.05 38.65 28.08
N VAL A 171 7.91 37.64 27.96
CA VAL A 171 7.55 36.28 27.53
C VAL A 171 7.08 35.45 28.75
N PRO A 172 5.87 34.85 28.74
CA PRO A 172 5.43 33.95 29.81
C PRO A 172 6.41 32.79 29.97
N TRP A 173 6.71 32.42 31.21
CA TRP A 173 7.66 31.37 31.56
C TRP A 173 9.12 31.60 31.13
N ALA A 174 9.46 32.83 30.70
CA ALA A 174 10.84 33.22 30.45
C ALA A 174 11.72 33.02 31.68
N ARG A 175 13.01 32.83 31.44
CA ARG A 175 14.03 32.68 32.48
C ARG A 175 14.00 33.87 33.45
N GLY A 176 13.86 33.59 34.74
CA GLY A 176 13.73 34.63 35.77
C GLY A 176 12.39 35.40 35.75
N GLY A 177 11.46 35.02 34.88
CA GLY A 177 10.14 35.64 34.71
C GLY A 177 9.25 35.57 35.95
N ALA A 178 8.19 36.38 35.96
CA ALA A 178 7.26 36.48 37.07
C ALA A 178 6.54 35.16 37.37
N ASP A 179 6.26 34.34 36.35
CA ASP A 179 5.58 33.05 36.49
C ASP A 179 6.36 32.09 37.38
N TRP A 180 7.69 32.04 37.19
CA TRP A 180 8.56 31.25 38.07
C TRP A 180 8.52 31.74 39.51
N LYS A 181 8.34 33.04 39.78
CA LYS A 181 8.24 33.54 41.17
C LYS A 181 7.02 33.00 41.91
N GLN A 182 5.98 32.60 41.17
CA GLN A 182 4.75 32.01 41.73
C GLN A 182 4.89 30.52 42.03
N CYS A 183 5.90 29.85 41.46
CA CYS A 183 6.19 28.44 41.71
C CYS A 183 6.99 28.24 43.00
N SER A 184 6.67 27.19 43.76
CA SER A 184 7.44 26.82 44.96
C SER A 184 8.85 26.32 44.61
N LEU A 185 9.77 26.38 45.57
CA LEU A 185 11.14 25.87 45.38
C LEU A 185 11.13 24.38 45.00
N HIS A 186 10.27 23.59 45.65
CA HIS A 186 10.11 22.16 45.37
C HIS A 186 9.63 21.91 43.93
N GLN A 187 8.69 22.71 43.42
CA GLN A 187 8.25 22.61 42.03
C GLN A 187 9.39 22.89 41.04
N LYS A 188 10.15 23.97 41.27
CA LYS A 188 11.30 24.35 40.44
C LYS A 188 12.36 23.26 40.40
N GLN A 189 12.72 22.72 41.57
CA GLN A 189 13.69 21.63 41.68
C GLN A 189 13.20 20.36 40.96
N ARG A 190 11.93 19.99 41.16
CA ARG A 190 11.32 18.82 40.51
C ARG A 190 11.34 18.92 38.98
N VAL A 191 11.04 20.11 38.44
CA VAL A 191 11.05 20.30 36.98
C VAL A 191 12.43 20.61 36.42
N GLY A 192 13.44 20.78 37.28
CA GLY A 192 14.82 21.06 36.87
C GLY A 192 14.99 22.47 36.30
N TYR A 193 14.20 23.43 36.78
CA TYR A 193 14.34 24.83 36.38
C TYR A 193 15.73 25.36 36.78
N GLN A 194 16.43 25.96 35.82
CA GLN A 194 17.70 26.63 36.03
C GLN A 194 17.60 28.12 35.66
N LEU A 195 18.29 28.96 36.43
CA LEU A 195 18.42 30.38 36.11
C LEU A 195 19.55 30.64 35.09
N ALA A 196 20.52 29.74 35.02
CA ALA A 196 21.57 29.77 34.01
C ALA A 196 21.00 29.52 32.62
N ASP A 197 21.66 30.04 31.59
CA ASP A 197 21.30 29.70 30.22
C ASP A 197 21.69 28.26 29.91
N ASP A 198 20.71 27.43 29.55
CA ASP A 198 20.91 26.07 29.09
C ASP A 198 20.35 25.83 27.68
N GLY A 199 19.96 26.91 26.98
CA GLY A 199 19.34 26.85 25.65
C GLY A 199 17.92 26.28 25.65
N THR A 200 17.28 26.17 26.83
CA THR A 200 15.89 25.73 26.94
C THR A 200 14.91 26.88 27.07
N VAL A 201 13.71 26.67 26.54
CA VAL A 201 12.58 27.59 26.58
C VAL A 201 11.41 26.87 27.21
N TRP A 202 10.70 27.55 28.10
CA TRP A 202 9.48 27.04 28.72
C TRP A 202 8.27 27.76 28.18
N LEU A 203 7.21 27.00 27.88
CA LEU A 203 5.94 27.51 27.38
C LEU A 203 4.79 26.79 28.09
N THR A 204 3.60 27.38 28.08
CA THR A 204 2.39 26.62 28.38
C THR A 204 2.11 25.62 27.25
N LEU A 205 1.43 24.51 27.56
CA LEU A 205 1.02 23.56 26.52
C LEU A 205 0.12 24.23 25.46
N ALA A 206 -0.78 25.13 25.88
CA ALA A 206 -1.65 25.87 24.96
C ALA A 206 -0.85 26.74 23.99
N THR A 207 0.14 27.49 24.50
CA THR A 207 1.04 28.29 23.67
C THR A 207 1.86 27.41 22.72
N CYS A 208 2.37 26.27 23.21
CA CYS A 208 3.09 25.31 22.39
C CYS A 208 2.23 24.81 21.21
N LEU A 209 0.99 24.38 21.46
CA LEU A 209 0.08 23.90 20.43
C LEU A 209 -0.36 24.98 19.44
N ALA A 210 -0.36 26.25 19.86
CA ALA A 210 -0.67 27.37 18.98
C ALA A 210 0.52 27.76 18.06
N LEU A 211 1.75 27.53 18.52
CA LEU A 211 2.97 27.94 17.83
C LEU A 211 3.55 26.85 16.92
N PHE A 212 3.40 25.58 17.28
CA PHE A 212 3.94 24.45 16.52
C PHE A 212 2.84 23.72 15.77
N SER A 213 2.96 23.62 14.44
CA SER A 213 1.98 23.00 13.56
C SER A 213 2.26 21.53 13.25
N THR A 214 3.44 21.03 13.61
CA THR A 214 3.85 19.67 13.27
C THR A 214 4.72 19.10 14.38
N VAL A 215 4.38 17.89 14.79
CA VAL A 215 5.15 17.08 15.73
C VAL A 215 5.84 15.98 14.95
N LEU A 216 7.13 15.83 15.20
CA LEU A 216 7.98 14.79 14.67
C LEU A 216 8.25 13.81 15.81
N GLU A 217 7.92 12.54 15.62
CA GLU A 217 8.11 11.51 16.63
C GLU A 217 8.98 10.39 16.08
N SER A 218 10.06 10.07 16.79
CA SER A 218 10.80 8.82 16.60
C SER A 218 10.41 7.88 17.73
N ARG A 219 9.55 6.90 17.40
CA ARG A 219 8.98 5.96 18.38
C ARG A 219 9.98 4.91 18.75
N ASN A 220 10.18 4.71 20.05
CA ASN A 220 11.11 3.71 20.54
C ASN A 220 10.62 2.30 20.22
N VAL A 221 11.29 1.64 19.28
CA VAL A 221 10.93 0.28 18.87
C VAL A 221 11.34 -0.75 19.91
N TYR A 222 12.31 -0.48 20.81
CA TYR A 222 12.69 -1.41 21.88
C TYR A 222 11.59 -1.62 22.93
N GLN A 223 10.53 -0.82 22.91
CA GLN A 223 9.33 -1.05 23.73
C GLN A 223 8.38 -2.08 23.11
N PHE A 224 8.65 -2.48 21.87
CA PHE A 224 7.86 -3.40 21.08
C PHE A 224 8.78 -4.54 20.63
N PRO A 225 8.38 -5.81 20.79
CA PRO A 225 8.98 -6.87 19.99
C PRO A 225 8.87 -6.50 18.50
N SER A 226 10.01 -6.24 17.85
CA SER A 226 10.08 -6.07 16.41
C SER A 226 10.59 -7.34 15.77
N VAL A 227 10.02 -7.70 14.64
CA VAL A 227 10.60 -8.72 13.77
C VAL A 227 11.12 -8.01 12.54
N ASP A 228 12.44 -8.08 12.34
CA ASP A 228 13.07 -7.75 11.06
C ASP A 228 12.91 -8.97 10.15
N PRO A 229 12.03 -8.93 9.13
CA PRO A 229 12.05 -9.91 8.07
C PRO A 229 13.33 -9.66 7.27
N ARG A 230 14.42 -10.29 7.72
CA ARG A 230 15.80 -10.33 7.18
C ARG A 230 15.97 -9.69 5.79
N ASN A 231 17.06 -8.94 5.56
CA ASN A 231 17.59 -8.67 4.20
C ASN A 231 17.62 -9.98 3.38
N VAL A 232 16.59 -10.21 2.57
CA VAL A 232 16.57 -11.29 1.60
C VAL A 232 17.07 -10.66 0.31
N ASP A 233 18.25 -11.08 -0.15
CA ASP A 233 18.85 -10.61 -1.40
C ASP A 233 17.98 -10.93 -2.63
N ALA A 234 16.88 -11.68 -2.46
CA ALA A 234 15.76 -11.81 -3.38
C ALA A 234 14.44 -11.58 -2.63
N VAL A 235 13.75 -10.47 -2.90
CA VAL A 235 12.54 -10.06 -2.18
C VAL A 235 11.40 -11.05 -2.48
N PRO A 236 10.86 -11.81 -1.49
CA PRO A 236 9.51 -12.33 -1.64
C PRO A 236 8.57 -11.11 -1.73
N LEU A 237 7.62 -11.11 -2.66
CA LEU A 237 6.69 -9.99 -2.91
C LEU A 237 5.97 -9.49 -1.65
N TYR A 238 5.92 -10.28 -0.59
CA TYR A 238 5.35 -9.95 0.72
C TYR A 238 5.82 -10.94 1.81
N VAL A 239 5.53 -10.63 3.07
CA VAL A 239 5.89 -11.43 4.26
C VAL A 239 4.63 -11.85 5.02
N HIS A 240 4.59 -13.07 5.57
CA HIS A 240 3.48 -13.47 6.43
C HIS A 240 3.73 -13.12 7.90
N VAL A 241 2.76 -12.50 8.54
CA VAL A 241 2.71 -12.20 9.96
C VAL A 241 1.64 -13.05 10.59
N ILE A 242 2.01 -13.87 11.57
CA ILE A 242 1.08 -14.67 12.38
C ILE A 242 0.93 -13.95 13.71
N ALA A 243 -0.30 -13.55 14.01
CA ALA A 243 -0.60 -12.70 15.14
C ALA A 243 -1.91 -13.11 15.80
N ASN A 244 -2.01 -12.89 17.11
CA ASN A 244 -3.28 -12.77 17.82
C ASN A 244 -3.86 -11.38 17.60
N ALA A 245 -5.08 -11.13 18.10
CA ALA A 245 -5.66 -9.79 18.09
C ALA A 245 -4.72 -8.79 18.78
N THR A 246 -4.16 -7.85 18.01
CA THR A 246 -3.13 -6.92 18.49
C THR A 246 -2.99 -5.71 17.58
N ASP A 247 -2.51 -4.61 18.13
CA ASP A 247 -2.12 -3.45 17.34
C ASP A 247 -0.76 -3.72 16.67
N VAL A 248 -0.65 -3.36 15.40
CA VAL A 248 0.61 -3.47 14.66
C VAL A 248 0.92 -2.16 13.95
N VAL A 249 2.21 -1.86 13.87
CA VAL A 249 2.76 -0.81 13.01
C VAL A 249 3.58 -1.50 11.94
N VAL A 250 3.21 -1.27 10.70
CA VAL A 250 3.98 -1.72 9.54
C VAL A 250 4.69 -0.52 8.94
N HIS A 251 6.01 -0.51 9.02
CA HIS A 251 6.89 0.52 8.48
C HIS A 251 7.57 -0.01 7.21
N LEU A 252 7.54 0.78 6.15
CA LEU A 252 8.15 0.47 4.86
C LEU A 252 9.18 1.56 4.53
N GLU A 253 10.43 1.15 4.33
CA GLU A 253 11.54 2.03 3.99
C GLU A 253 12.13 1.64 2.64
N GLN A 254 12.48 2.66 1.85
CA GLN A 254 13.18 2.51 0.57
C GLN A 254 14.62 3.04 0.66
N PRO A 255 15.52 2.63 -0.27
CA PRO A 255 16.93 2.96 -0.18
C PRO A 255 17.15 4.47 -0.17
N CYS A 256 18.04 4.94 0.71
CA CYS A 256 18.27 6.38 0.88
C CYS A 256 18.75 7.04 -0.41
N ARG A 257 18.03 8.08 -0.85
CA ARG A 257 18.35 8.87 -2.06
C ARG A 257 19.71 9.56 -2.03
N ARG A 258 20.26 9.82 -0.83
CA ARG A 258 21.53 10.54 -0.62
C ARG A 258 22.74 9.78 -1.15
N ALA A 259 22.70 8.44 -1.10
CA ALA A 259 23.81 7.62 -1.58
C ALA A 259 24.12 7.85 -3.08
N ASN A 260 23.11 8.28 -3.86
CA ASN A 260 23.22 8.51 -5.29
C ASN A 260 22.99 9.98 -5.69
N MET A 261 23.07 10.92 -4.73
CA MET A 261 22.78 12.36 -4.96
C MET A 261 21.43 12.63 -5.66
N GLN A 262 20.42 11.80 -5.42
CA GLN A 262 19.12 11.97 -6.05
C GLN A 262 18.35 13.12 -5.39
N ALA A 263 17.79 14.01 -6.21
CA ALA A 263 16.97 15.12 -5.75
C ALA A 263 15.69 14.63 -5.06
N ASP A 264 15.05 13.61 -5.64
CA ASP A 264 13.78 13.05 -5.17
C ASP A 264 13.83 11.52 -5.14
N TYR A 265 12.86 10.91 -4.46
CA TYR A 265 12.66 9.47 -4.53
C TYR A 265 11.97 9.10 -5.85
N PRO A 266 12.44 8.05 -6.55
CA PRO A 266 11.97 7.70 -7.89
C PRO A 266 10.59 7.05 -7.92
N CYS A 267 10.10 6.55 -6.78
CA CYS A 267 8.82 5.88 -6.70
C CYS A 267 8.05 6.26 -5.42
N PHE A 268 6.72 6.14 -5.52
CA PHE A 268 5.82 6.26 -4.39
C PHE A 268 5.59 4.87 -3.80
N VAL A 269 5.73 4.75 -2.49
CA VAL A 269 5.62 3.47 -1.77
C VAL A 269 4.58 3.52 -0.67
N ALA A 270 3.95 2.37 -0.40
CA ALA A 270 3.07 2.15 0.74
C ALA A 270 3.10 0.70 1.21
N PRO A 271 3.04 0.43 2.53
CA PRO A 271 2.76 -0.91 3.03
C PRO A 271 1.27 -1.24 2.81
N VAL A 272 0.99 -2.46 2.37
CA VAL A 272 -0.37 -3.00 2.27
C VAL A 272 -0.46 -4.23 3.18
N VAL A 273 -1.55 -4.33 3.94
CA VAL A 273 -1.81 -5.46 4.83
C VAL A 273 -3.06 -6.18 4.37
N ALA A 274 -2.97 -7.49 4.19
CA ALA A 274 -4.07 -8.35 3.79
C ALA A 274 -4.26 -9.50 4.79
N ALA A 275 -5.52 -9.87 5.05
CA ALA A 275 -5.91 -10.98 5.89
C ALA A 275 -5.90 -12.33 5.15
N HIS A 276 -6.21 -13.41 5.88
CA HIS A 276 -6.40 -14.76 5.35
C HIS A 276 -5.23 -15.30 4.51
N ALA A 277 -4.03 -14.80 4.77
CA ALA A 277 -2.85 -15.26 4.04
C ALA A 277 -2.49 -16.69 4.48
N VAL A 278 -1.98 -17.51 3.57
CA VAL A 278 -1.60 -18.89 3.88
C VAL A 278 -0.09 -18.99 3.94
N VAL A 279 0.45 -19.31 5.12
CA VAL A 279 1.90 -19.45 5.33
C VAL A 279 2.53 -20.35 4.27
N GLY A 280 3.64 -19.89 3.66
CA GLY A 280 4.33 -20.60 2.60
C GLY A 280 3.75 -20.42 1.19
N ARG A 281 2.53 -19.90 1.02
CA ARG A 281 1.90 -19.74 -0.30
C ARG A 281 1.93 -18.31 -0.84
N ARG A 282 2.08 -18.19 -2.16
CA ARG A 282 2.00 -16.91 -2.89
C ARG A 282 0.58 -16.45 -3.25
N LYS A 283 -0.43 -17.27 -2.98
CA LYS A 283 -1.81 -16.98 -3.37
C LYS A 283 -2.46 -16.03 -2.37
N LEU A 284 -2.86 -14.85 -2.84
CA LEU A 284 -3.59 -13.84 -2.09
C LEU A 284 -4.73 -13.29 -2.96
N ASP A 285 -5.94 -13.16 -2.41
CA ASP A 285 -7.03 -12.43 -3.10
C ASP A 285 -6.99 -10.96 -2.67
N VAL A 286 -6.03 -10.21 -3.24
CA VAL A 286 -5.79 -8.79 -2.88
C VAL A 286 -7.05 -7.93 -3.05
N ALA A 287 -7.99 -8.31 -3.93
CA ALA A 287 -9.23 -7.58 -4.13
C ALA A 287 -10.21 -7.70 -2.95
N LYS A 288 -10.09 -8.75 -2.13
CA LYS A 288 -11.00 -9.02 -1.01
C LYS A 288 -10.34 -8.97 0.35
N ASP A 289 -9.08 -9.37 0.42
CA ASP A 289 -8.40 -9.61 1.69
C ASP A 289 -7.64 -8.40 2.21
N VAL A 290 -7.46 -7.33 1.43
CA VAL A 290 -6.78 -6.11 1.91
C VAL A 290 -7.59 -5.46 3.02
N ILE A 291 -6.97 -5.35 4.20
CA ILE A 291 -7.56 -4.74 5.40
C ILE A 291 -6.98 -3.37 5.72
N ALA A 292 -5.77 -3.05 5.23
CA ALA A 292 -5.19 -1.73 5.36
C ALA A 292 -4.23 -1.42 4.21
N THR A 293 -4.15 -0.13 3.85
CA THR A 293 -3.21 0.38 2.87
C THR A 293 -2.67 1.70 3.38
N GLY A 294 -1.35 1.81 3.49
CA GLY A 294 -0.69 3.07 3.81
C GLY A 294 -0.89 4.10 2.68
N THR A 295 -0.67 5.37 2.99
CA THR A 295 -0.65 6.40 1.95
C THR A 295 0.61 6.25 1.11
N PHE A 296 0.45 6.20 -0.22
CA PHE A 296 1.58 6.20 -1.15
C PHE A 296 2.33 7.53 -1.06
N VAL A 297 3.60 7.48 -0.67
CA VAL A 297 4.45 8.67 -0.52
C VAL A 297 5.74 8.55 -1.31
N SER A 298 6.19 9.65 -1.89
CA SER A 298 7.55 9.81 -2.40
C SER A 298 8.43 10.40 -1.31
N ASN A 299 8.77 9.57 -0.32
CA ASN A 299 9.66 9.93 0.78
C ASN A 299 10.48 8.71 1.23
N ARG A 300 11.42 8.87 2.18
CA ARG A 300 12.31 7.77 2.62
C ARG A 300 11.54 6.56 3.13
N SER A 301 10.48 6.80 3.89
CA SER A 301 9.67 5.73 4.45
C SER A 301 8.23 6.18 4.72
N CYS A 302 7.35 5.21 4.91
CA CYS A 302 5.97 5.40 5.37
C CYS A 302 5.59 4.30 6.36
N LEU A 303 4.46 4.49 7.04
CA LEU A 303 3.91 3.47 7.92
C LEU A 303 2.40 3.40 7.79
N VAL A 304 1.84 2.27 8.21
CA VAL A 304 0.42 2.09 8.48
C VAL A 304 0.26 1.47 9.87
N GLU A 305 -0.72 1.99 10.61
CA GLU A 305 -1.11 1.50 11.92
C GLU A 305 -2.48 0.87 11.81
N LEU A 306 -2.66 -0.32 12.38
CA LEU A 306 -3.93 -1.02 12.36
C LEU A 306 -4.03 -1.98 13.54
N SER A 307 -5.26 -2.25 13.96
CA SER A 307 -5.58 -3.34 14.88
C SER A 307 -5.90 -4.59 14.06
N LEU A 308 -5.13 -5.66 14.29
CA LEU A 308 -5.46 -6.98 13.76
C LEU A 308 -6.61 -7.55 14.59
N PRO A 309 -7.78 -7.85 13.98
CA PRO A 309 -9.01 -8.09 14.73
C PRO A 309 -9.09 -9.46 15.39
N SER A 310 -8.33 -10.44 14.91
CA SER A 310 -8.42 -11.82 15.36
C SER A 310 -7.07 -12.53 15.27
N GLU A 311 -6.99 -13.71 15.88
CA GLU A 311 -5.90 -14.62 15.58
C GLU A 311 -5.95 -15.04 14.10
N GLY A 312 -4.81 -14.97 13.43
CA GLY A 312 -4.74 -15.25 12.01
C GLY A 312 -3.36 -15.03 11.40
N THR A 313 -3.30 -15.28 10.10
CA THR A 313 -2.13 -15.00 9.27
C THR A 313 -2.45 -13.87 8.32
N TYR A 314 -1.57 -12.88 8.29
CA TYR A 314 -1.68 -11.66 7.50
C TYR A 314 -0.49 -11.58 6.55
N ALA A 315 -0.69 -11.04 5.36
CA ALA A 315 0.39 -10.72 4.43
C ALA A 315 0.70 -9.22 4.50
N VAL A 316 1.98 -8.89 4.65
CA VAL A 316 2.51 -7.53 4.57
C VAL A 316 3.25 -7.37 3.24
N ILE A 317 2.70 -6.51 2.38
CA ILE A 317 3.11 -6.33 0.99
C ILE A 317 3.76 -4.94 0.85
N PRO A 318 5.07 -4.84 0.54
CA PRO A 318 5.66 -3.59 0.08
C PRO A 318 5.13 -3.27 -1.32
N ALA A 319 4.32 -2.21 -1.44
CA ALA A 319 3.70 -1.82 -2.71
C ALA A 319 4.32 -0.53 -3.25
N THR A 320 4.45 -0.47 -4.58
CA THR A 320 4.79 0.74 -5.33
C THR A 320 3.58 1.20 -6.13
N TYR A 321 3.41 2.51 -6.31
CA TYR A 321 2.26 3.07 -7.06
C TYR A 321 2.29 2.65 -8.54
N ALA A 322 3.49 2.56 -9.11
CA ALA A 322 3.77 2.03 -10.45
C ALA A 322 4.83 0.94 -10.35
N PRO A 323 4.90 -0.02 -11.29
CA PRO A 323 5.93 -1.05 -11.30
C PRO A 323 7.34 -0.44 -11.20
N PHE A 324 8.05 -0.73 -10.12
CA PHE A 324 9.39 -0.22 -9.87
C PHE A 324 10.20 -1.27 -9.14
N GLU A 325 11.35 -1.63 -9.69
CA GLU A 325 12.23 -2.64 -9.11
C GLU A 325 13.21 -1.97 -8.15
N SER A 326 13.07 -2.27 -6.86
CA SER A 326 13.95 -1.79 -5.81
C SER A 326 13.93 -2.76 -4.64
N ALA A 327 15.02 -2.77 -3.87
CA ALA A 327 15.00 -3.34 -2.54
C ALA A 327 14.17 -2.46 -1.62
N PHE A 328 13.40 -3.06 -0.72
CA PHE A 328 12.67 -2.37 0.34
C PHE A 328 12.95 -3.05 1.66
N GLN A 329 12.75 -2.32 2.75
CA GLN A 329 12.79 -2.87 4.08
C GLN A 329 11.44 -2.68 4.75
N VAL A 330 10.98 -3.75 5.37
CA VAL A 330 9.70 -3.78 6.07
C VAL A 330 9.97 -4.08 7.52
N VAL A 331 9.42 -3.30 8.43
CA VAL A 331 9.39 -3.64 9.85
C VAL A 331 7.97 -3.74 10.32
N VAL A 332 7.68 -4.84 11.02
CA VAL A 332 6.41 -5.03 11.71
C VAL A 332 6.69 -4.99 13.20
N ALA A 333 6.12 -3.98 13.88
CA ALA A 333 6.23 -3.79 15.32
C ALA A 333 4.87 -4.02 15.97
N SER A 334 4.86 -4.71 17.12
CA SER A 334 3.65 -5.02 17.88
C SER A 334 3.97 -4.99 19.38
N PRO A 335 3.01 -4.69 20.27
CA PRO A 335 3.21 -4.81 21.71
C PRO A 335 3.31 -6.26 22.18
N VAL A 336 2.93 -7.24 21.34
CA VAL A 336 3.06 -8.67 21.62
C VAL A 336 4.00 -9.34 20.61
N PRO A 337 4.64 -10.46 20.96
CA PRO A 337 5.47 -11.20 20.02
C PRO A 337 4.68 -11.64 18.78
N LEU A 338 5.28 -11.45 17.60
CA LEU A 338 4.75 -11.91 16.32
C LEU A 338 5.62 -13.06 15.79
N ALA A 339 5.01 -13.98 15.06
CA ALA A 339 5.75 -14.96 14.27
C ALA A 339 5.76 -14.54 12.79
N VAL A 340 6.89 -14.75 12.12
CA VAL A 340 7.04 -14.44 10.70
C VAL A 340 7.15 -15.73 9.89
N GLY A 341 6.27 -15.88 8.92
CA GLY A 341 6.28 -16.94 7.94
C GLY A 341 6.90 -16.47 6.64
N PHE A 342 7.76 -17.30 6.04
CA PHE A 342 8.33 -17.02 4.72
C PHE A 342 7.41 -17.53 3.62
N VAL A 343 7.43 -16.85 2.49
CA VAL A 343 6.74 -17.26 1.27
C VAL A 343 7.68 -18.18 0.49
N SER A 344 7.22 -19.37 0.11
CA SER A 344 7.97 -20.23 -0.82
C SER A 344 7.66 -19.83 -2.26
N ASP A 345 8.68 -19.90 -3.12
CA ASP A 345 8.53 -19.76 -4.57
C ASP A 345 8.09 -21.08 -5.24
N ASP A 346 7.99 -22.18 -4.48
CA ASP A 346 7.62 -23.50 -4.99
C ASP A 346 6.14 -23.61 -5.38
N ASP A 347 5.29 -22.66 -4.94
CA ASP A 347 3.85 -22.62 -5.21
C ASP A 347 3.47 -21.52 -6.24
N ILE A 348 4.43 -21.07 -7.06
CA ILE A 348 4.10 -20.18 -8.19
C ILE A 348 3.40 -21.02 -9.26
N PRO A 349 2.10 -20.78 -9.56
CA PRO A 349 1.41 -21.57 -10.57
C PRO A 349 2.09 -21.34 -11.92
N VAL A 350 2.26 -22.41 -12.68
CA VAL A 350 2.84 -22.35 -14.03
C VAL A 350 1.73 -22.15 -15.05
N CYS A 351 2.04 -21.41 -16.11
CA CYS A 351 1.13 -21.30 -17.24
C CYS A 351 0.90 -22.67 -17.88
N SER A 352 -0.36 -23.07 -18.10
CA SER A 352 -0.70 -24.34 -18.75
C SER A 352 -0.19 -24.42 -20.20
N VAL A 353 0.03 -23.28 -20.86
CA VAL A 353 0.53 -23.19 -22.24
C VAL A 353 2.06 -23.16 -22.30
N CYS A 354 2.71 -22.11 -21.75
CA CYS A 354 4.15 -21.93 -21.89
C CYS A 354 5.00 -22.61 -20.81
N ARG A 355 4.35 -23.20 -19.78
CA ARG A 355 4.99 -23.88 -18.64
C ARG A 355 5.95 -23.01 -17.82
N GLN A 356 5.93 -21.69 -18.03
CA GLN A 356 6.72 -20.74 -17.23
C GLN A 356 5.96 -20.33 -15.96
N PRO A 357 6.66 -20.00 -14.86
CA PRO A 357 6.05 -19.45 -13.65
C PRO A 357 5.27 -18.17 -13.97
N LEU A 358 4.02 -18.08 -13.51
CA LEU A 358 3.18 -16.90 -13.73
C LEU A 358 3.69 -15.70 -12.93
N LYS A 359 3.83 -14.56 -13.62
CA LYS A 359 4.20 -13.27 -13.03
C LYS A 359 3.11 -12.24 -13.31
N GLY A 360 2.69 -11.48 -12.30
CA GLY A 360 1.63 -10.47 -12.44
C GLY A 360 0.22 -11.05 -12.55
N SER A 361 -0.69 -10.36 -13.26
CA SER A 361 -2.07 -10.83 -13.45
C SER A 361 -2.17 -11.92 -14.52
N TYR A 362 -2.95 -12.96 -14.25
CA TYR A 362 -3.15 -14.11 -15.14
C TYR A 362 -4.63 -14.47 -15.23
N ARG A 363 -5.00 -15.24 -16.27
CA ARG A 363 -6.37 -15.75 -16.43
C ARG A 363 -6.47 -17.13 -15.81
N THR A 364 -7.60 -17.40 -15.16
CA THR A 364 -7.91 -18.71 -14.59
C THR A 364 -9.13 -19.27 -15.33
N TYR A 365 -8.98 -20.49 -15.82
CA TYR A 365 -10.01 -21.25 -16.50
C TYR A 365 -10.34 -22.49 -15.67
N THR A 366 -11.59 -22.94 -15.69
CA THR A 366 -11.96 -24.22 -15.10
C THR A 366 -11.66 -25.31 -16.11
N SER A 367 -10.91 -26.35 -15.72
CA SER A 367 -10.65 -27.52 -16.56
C SER A 367 -11.98 -28.12 -17.05
N PRO A 368 -12.01 -28.79 -18.22
CA PRO A 368 -13.22 -29.46 -18.73
C PRO A 368 -13.90 -30.40 -17.73
N ASP A 369 -13.10 -31.03 -16.85
CA ASP A 369 -13.59 -31.97 -15.83
C ASP A 369 -14.14 -31.27 -14.57
N GLY A 370 -14.07 -29.94 -14.48
CA GLY A 370 -14.55 -29.15 -13.35
C GLY A 370 -13.69 -29.21 -12.08
N VAL A 371 -12.63 -30.04 -12.07
CA VAL A 371 -11.86 -30.36 -10.85
C VAL A 371 -10.63 -29.47 -10.66
N VAL A 372 -10.01 -28.98 -11.74
CA VAL A 372 -8.72 -28.26 -11.67
C VAL A 372 -8.83 -26.86 -12.29
N ALA A 373 -8.27 -25.86 -11.62
CA ALA A 373 -8.13 -24.52 -12.18
C ALA A 373 -6.87 -24.46 -13.05
N GLU A 374 -7.00 -24.16 -14.33
CA GLU A 374 -5.89 -23.96 -15.25
C GLU A 374 -5.55 -22.47 -15.38
N HIS A 375 -4.27 -22.14 -15.24
CA HIS A 375 -3.81 -20.75 -15.22
C HIS A 375 -3.01 -20.41 -16.48
N VAL A 376 -3.27 -19.25 -17.08
CA VAL A 376 -2.71 -18.86 -18.37
C VAL A 376 -2.21 -17.41 -18.37
N CYS A 377 -1.01 -17.18 -18.92
CA CYS A 377 -0.49 -15.82 -19.13
C CYS A 377 -1.41 -14.97 -20.00
N GLN A 378 -1.34 -13.65 -19.86
CA GLN A 378 -2.00 -12.69 -20.75
C GLN A 378 -1.43 -12.75 -22.19
N GLY A 379 -2.17 -12.17 -23.15
CA GLY A 379 -1.73 -12.05 -24.54
C GLY A 379 -1.66 -13.40 -25.25
N ARG A 380 -0.50 -13.71 -25.86
CA ARG A 380 -0.30 -14.88 -26.73
C ARG A 380 -0.71 -16.21 -26.10
N CYS A 381 -0.36 -16.47 -24.84
CA CYS A 381 -0.77 -17.73 -24.20
C CYS A 381 -2.29 -17.79 -23.98
N ALA A 382 -2.95 -16.68 -23.68
CA ALA A 382 -4.41 -16.65 -23.55
C ALA A 382 -5.10 -16.85 -24.92
N ASP A 383 -4.49 -16.36 -26.00
CA ASP A 383 -4.97 -16.60 -27.36
C ASP A 383 -4.76 -18.05 -27.78
N GLU A 384 -3.57 -18.61 -27.54
CA GLU A 384 -3.25 -20.02 -27.80
C GLU A 384 -4.14 -20.95 -26.97
N TYR A 385 -4.33 -20.68 -25.68
CA TYR A 385 -5.22 -21.47 -24.82
C TYR A 385 -6.66 -21.46 -25.33
N ARG A 386 -7.18 -20.28 -25.71
CA ARG A 386 -8.51 -20.16 -26.32
C ARG A 386 -8.58 -20.91 -27.65
N SER A 387 -7.56 -20.82 -28.50
CA SER A 387 -7.53 -21.52 -29.78
C SER A 387 -7.59 -23.04 -29.60
N MET A 388 -6.92 -23.58 -28.57
CA MET A 388 -6.92 -25.01 -28.27
C MET A 388 -8.26 -25.50 -27.71
N HIS A 389 -8.92 -24.70 -26.88
CA HIS A 389 -10.12 -25.09 -26.11
C HIS A 389 -11.42 -24.45 -26.61
N ALA A 390 -11.38 -23.66 -27.70
CA ALA A 390 -12.58 -23.07 -28.28
C ALA A 390 -13.54 -24.17 -28.78
N PRO A 391 -14.82 -24.12 -28.40
CA PRO A 391 -15.81 -25.08 -28.89
C PRO A 391 -15.94 -24.98 -30.42
N VAL A 392 -16.21 -26.10 -31.07
CA VAL A 392 -16.39 -26.18 -32.52
C VAL A 392 -17.87 -26.09 -32.85
N CYS A 393 -18.21 -25.27 -33.84
CA CYS A 393 -19.58 -25.11 -34.31
C CYS A 393 -20.06 -26.39 -34.99
N VAL A 394 -21.20 -26.91 -34.54
CA VAL A 394 -21.79 -28.14 -35.11
C VAL A 394 -22.22 -27.96 -36.57
N ASP A 395 -22.57 -26.75 -37.00
CA ASP A 395 -23.05 -26.47 -38.37
C ASP A 395 -21.92 -26.32 -39.40
N CYS A 396 -20.96 -25.43 -39.15
CA CYS A 396 -19.90 -25.11 -40.10
C CYS A 396 -18.59 -25.86 -39.84
N ARG A 397 -18.50 -26.58 -38.71
CA ARG A 397 -17.29 -27.29 -38.23
C ARG A 397 -16.06 -26.40 -38.00
N GLU A 398 -16.24 -25.08 -37.97
CA GLU A 398 -15.20 -24.12 -37.61
C GLU A 398 -15.23 -23.79 -36.12
N ARG A 399 -14.10 -23.33 -35.56
CA ARG A 399 -13.99 -22.97 -34.15
C ARG A 399 -14.83 -21.73 -33.85
N ILE A 400 -15.45 -21.69 -32.67
CA ILE A 400 -16.24 -20.56 -32.20
C ILE A 400 -15.31 -19.54 -31.54
N GLU A 401 -14.72 -18.70 -32.38
CA GLU A 401 -13.87 -17.58 -31.99
C GLU A 401 -14.28 -16.30 -32.71
N VAL A 402 -13.72 -15.16 -32.28
CA VAL A 402 -13.95 -13.88 -32.94
C VAL A 402 -13.11 -13.83 -34.21
N VAL A 403 -13.76 -13.90 -35.37
CA VAL A 403 -13.11 -13.69 -36.66
C VAL A 403 -13.64 -12.39 -37.23
N ALA A 404 -12.78 -11.38 -37.34
CA ALA A 404 -13.16 -10.05 -37.79
C ALA A 404 -13.95 -10.10 -39.12
N GLY A 405 -15.17 -9.57 -39.10
CA GLY A 405 -16.06 -9.55 -40.26
C GLY A 405 -16.79 -10.86 -40.57
N ARG A 406 -16.59 -11.93 -39.80
CA ARG A 406 -17.21 -13.24 -40.05
C ARG A 406 -17.91 -13.85 -38.83
N PHE A 407 -17.27 -13.88 -37.66
CA PHE A 407 -17.83 -14.47 -36.44
C PHE A 407 -17.65 -13.53 -35.25
N SER A 408 -18.73 -13.27 -34.51
CA SER A 408 -18.73 -12.43 -33.30
C SER A 408 -18.15 -13.13 -32.07
N GLY A 409 -17.84 -14.43 -32.16
CA GLY A 409 -17.41 -15.27 -31.05
C GLY A 409 -18.52 -15.62 -30.04
N ARG A 410 -19.78 -15.26 -30.31
CA ARG A 410 -20.93 -15.68 -29.52
C ARG A 410 -21.37 -17.09 -29.93
N LEU A 411 -21.68 -17.93 -28.94
CA LEU A 411 -22.16 -19.30 -29.15
C LEU A 411 -23.57 -19.48 -28.61
N PHE A 412 -24.32 -20.38 -29.23
CA PHE A 412 -25.53 -20.98 -28.68
C PHE A 412 -25.26 -22.44 -28.32
N THR A 413 -25.61 -22.82 -27.08
CA THR A 413 -25.58 -24.22 -26.65
C THR A 413 -26.94 -24.86 -26.95
N LEU A 414 -26.92 -25.99 -27.63
CA LEU A 414 -28.09 -26.79 -27.95
C LEU A 414 -28.43 -27.74 -26.79
N GLU A 415 -29.63 -28.33 -26.82
CA GLU A 415 -30.11 -29.22 -25.74
C GLU A 415 -29.27 -30.49 -25.58
N ASP A 416 -28.57 -30.92 -26.62
CA ASP A 416 -27.63 -32.04 -26.62
C ASP A 416 -26.21 -31.67 -26.12
N GLY A 417 -26.02 -30.41 -25.70
CA GLY A 417 -24.74 -29.89 -25.22
C GLY A 417 -23.78 -29.44 -26.33
N THR A 418 -24.15 -29.58 -27.61
CA THR A 418 -23.33 -29.09 -28.72
C THR A 418 -23.44 -27.57 -28.87
N SER A 419 -22.45 -26.94 -29.52
CA SER A 419 -22.39 -25.49 -29.67
C SER A 419 -22.48 -25.08 -31.14
N CYS A 420 -23.16 -23.98 -31.43
CA CYS A 420 -23.29 -23.39 -32.76
C CYS A 420 -22.93 -21.89 -32.73
N HIS A 421 -22.30 -21.36 -33.78
CA HIS A 421 -22.08 -19.91 -33.90
C HIS A 421 -23.43 -19.18 -33.88
N ALA A 422 -23.46 -17.97 -33.32
CA ALA A 422 -24.64 -17.12 -33.41
C ALA A 422 -25.07 -16.87 -34.87
N GLU A 423 -24.10 -16.69 -35.75
CA GLU A 423 -24.29 -16.46 -37.19
C GLU A 423 -24.68 -17.74 -37.95
N CYS A 424 -24.41 -18.93 -37.39
CA CYS A 424 -24.79 -20.20 -37.99
C CYS A 424 -26.14 -20.72 -37.48
N MET A 425 -26.69 -20.14 -36.40
CA MET A 425 -27.85 -20.69 -35.70
C MET A 425 -29.11 -20.76 -36.57
N ASP A 426 -29.37 -19.74 -37.38
CA ASP A 426 -30.55 -19.71 -38.26
C ASP A 426 -30.43 -20.73 -39.39
N ASN A 427 -29.24 -20.86 -40.00
CA ASN A 427 -28.97 -21.88 -41.01
C ASN A 427 -29.03 -23.29 -40.43
N TYR A 428 -28.51 -23.48 -39.21
CA TYR A 428 -28.59 -24.75 -38.49
C TYR A 428 -30.05 -25.15 -38.26
N ARG A 429 -30.89 -24.21 -37.80
CA ARG A 429 -32.34 -24.42 -37.62
C ARG A 429 -33.04 -24.77 -38.91
N ILE A 430 -32.70 -24.12 -40.02
CA ILE A 430 -33.29 -24.42 -41.34
C ILE A 430 -32.92 -25.83 -41.81
N ARG A 431 -31.65 -26.25 -41.66
CA ARG A 431 -31.21 -27.60 -42.08
C ARG A 431 -31.78 -28.73 -41.24
N HIS A 432 -32.09 -28.46 -39.97
CA HIS A 432 -32.60 -29.45 -39.01
C HIS A 432 -34.11 -29.31 -38.76
N ALA A 433 -34.77 -28.36 -39.41
CA ALA A 433 -36.22 -28.23 -39.42
C ALA A 433 -36.83 -29.30 -40.34
N ASP A 434 -38.02 -29.76 -40.00
CA ASP A 434 -38.80 -30.65 -40.87
C ASP A 434 -39.05 -29.96 -42.21
N SER A 435 -39.17 -30.72 -43.30
CA SER A 435 -39.53 -30.16 -44.62
C SER A 435 -41.05 -30.10 -44.78
N CYS A 436 -41.55 -29.00 -45.34
CA CYS A 436 -42.95 -28.84 -45.73
C CYS A 436 -43.33 -29.93 -46.73
N VAL A 437 -44.44 -30.63 -46.49
CA VAL A 437 -44.89 -31.74 -47.36
C VAL A 437 -45.27 -31.25 -48.77
N HIS A 438 -45.55 -29.96 -48.94
CA HIS A 438 -45.98 -29.38 -50.21
C HIS A 438 -44.84 -28.76 -51.03
N CYS A 439 -44.07 -27.81 -50.47
CA CYS A 439 -42.98 -27.16 -51.20
C CYS A 439 -41.59 -27.76 -50.93
N HIS A 440 -41.47 -28.69 -49.99
CA HIS A 440 -40.22 -29.28 -49.51
C HIS A 440 -39.23 -28.31 -48.84
N ASP A 441 -39.59 -27.04 -48.65
CA ASP A 441 -38.80 -26.08 -47.88
C ASP A 441 -38.94 -26.27 -46.37
N ALA A 442 -37.95 -25.84 -45.61
CA ALA A 442 -37.90 -25.98 -44.14
C ALA A 442 -39.11 -25.34 -43.44
N ILE A 443 -39.69 -26.04 -42.46
CA ILE A 443 -40.82 -25.60 -41.65
C ILE A 443 -40.64 -25.95 -40.18
N VAL A 444 -41.00 -25.02 -39.31
CA VAL A 444 -40.88 -25.16 -37.86
C VAL A 444 -42.30 -25.38 -37.29
N GLN A 445 -42.49 -26.46 -36.52
CA GLN A 445 -43.70 -26.82 -35.75
C GLN A 445 -44.96 -27.30 -36.49
N ILE A 446 -45.07 -27.20 -37.82
CA ILE A 446 -46.26 -27.61 -38.59
C ILE A 446 -45.84 -28.33 -39.87
N LYS A 447 -46.59 -29.33 -40.38
CA LYS A 447 -46.18 -30.13 -41.56
C LYS A 447 -46.28 -29.39 -42.92
N VAL A 448 -47.01 -28.27 -42.99
CA VAL A 448 -47.22 -27.47 -44.21
C VAL A 448 -47.28 -25.99 -43.84
N HIS A 449 -46.64 -25.09 -44.62
CA HIS A 449 -46.65 -23.64 -44.33
C HIS A 449 -48.07 -23.09 -44.43
N ALA A 450 -48.38 -22.04 -43.68
CA ALA A 450 -49.69 -21.40 -43.75
C ALA A 450 -50.02 -20.94 -45.18
N GLU A 451 -49.08 -20.30 -45.88
CA GLU A 451 -49.23 -19.94 -47.29
C GLU A 451 -49.30 -21.15 -48.26
N CYS A 452 -48.72 -22.29 -47.89
CA CYS A 452 -48.80 -23.52 -48.68
C CYS A 452 -50.07 -24.33 -48.41
N MET A 453 -50.83 -24.01 -47.36
CA MET A 453 -51.93 -24.85 -46.88
C MET A 453 -53.08 -24.92 -47.88
N GLU A 454 -53.41 -23.82 -48.56
CA GLU A 454 -54.47 -23.78 -49.57
C GLU A 454 -54.10 -24.61 -50.81
N ALA A 455 -52.87 -24.43 -51.33
CA ALA A 455 -52.35 -25.20 -52.45
C ALA A 455 -52.24 -26.70 -52.11
N TYR A 456 -51.77 -27.03 -50.90
CA TYR A 456 -51.73 -28.39 -50.41
C TYR A 456 -53.12 -29.02 -50.33
N GLN A 457 -54.11 -28.31 -49.76
CA GLN A 457 -55.50 -28.78 -49.70
C GLN A 457 -56.06 -29.07 -51.09
N LEU A 458 -55.81 -28.20 -52.08
CA LEU A 458 -56.21 -28.43 -53.46
C LEU A 458 -55.53 -29.65 -54.09
N SER A 459 -54.25 -29.90 -53.74
CA SER A 459 -53.49 -31.02 -54.29
C SER A 459 -53.98 -32.39 -53.79
N ILE A 460 -54.43 -32.48 -52.53
CA ILE A 460 -54.93 -33.73 -51.92
C ILE A 460 -56.45 -33.87 -51.98
N ALA A 461 -57.18 -32.80 -52.31
CA ALA A 461 -58.63 -32.81 -52.36
C ALA A 461 -59.15 -33.79 -53.42
N LYS A 462 -60.21 -34.53 -53.05
CA LYS A 462 -60.97 -35.33 -54.00
C LYS A 462 -61.53 -34.41 -55.09
N LYS A 463 -61.45 -34.84 -56.34
CA LYS A 463 -61.98 -34.09 -57.49
C LYS A 463 -63.42 -34.53 -57.76
N CYS A 464 -64.30 -33.59 -58.08
CA CYS A 464 -65.64 -33.90 -58.53
C CYS A 464 -65.56 -34.72 -59.83
N HIS A 465 -66.31 -35.82 -59.90
CA HIS A 465 -66.26 -36.73 -61.03
C HIS A 465 -66.73 -36.07 -62.35
N GLU A 466 -67.74 -35.20 -62.27
CA GLU A 466 -68.35 -34.57 -63.43
C GLU A 466 -67.52 -33.42 -64.03
N CYS A 467 -66.95 -32.56 -63.18
CA CYS A 467 -66.26 -31.35 -63.65
C CYS A 467 -64.74 -31.34 -63.40
N GLY A 468 -64.20 -32.34 -62.71
CA GLY A 468 -62.76 -32.48 -62.43
C GLY A 468 -62.17 -31.47 -61.45
N LEU A 469 -62.97 -30.53 -60.93
CA LEU A 469 -62.52 -29.51 -59.98
C LEU A 469 -62.38 -30.09 -58.56
N ALA A 470 -61.40 -29.57 -57.81
CA ALA A 470 -61.13 -29.98 -56.43
C ALA A 470 -62.27 -29.56 -55.48
N ILE A 471 -62.62 -30.46 -54.57
CA ILE A 471 -63.66 -30.25 -53.56
C ILE A 471 -63.01 -29.77 -52.26
N VAL A 472 -63.11 -28.47 -52.00
CA VAL A 472 -62.57 -27.83 -50.78
C VAL A 472 -63.65 -26.98 -50.10
N LYS A 473 -63.59 -26.92 -48.77
CA LYS A 473 -64.58 -26.23 -47.93
C LYS A 473 -64.46 -24.71 -48.11
N GLY A 474 -65.55 -24.04 -48.49
CA GLY A 474 -65.56 -22.59 -48.79
C GLY A 474 -65.34 -22.25 -50.27
N GLY A 475 -65.14 -23.25 -51.14
CA GLY A 475 -65.13 -23.09 -52.60
C GLY A 475 -66.53 -23.23 -53.23
N ARG A 476 -66.59 -23.61 -54.51
CA ARG A 476 -67.83 -23.83 -55.28
C ARG A 476 -68.73 -24.95 -54.71
N PHE A 477 -68.16 -25.84 -53.91
CA PHE A 477 -68.78 -27.06 -53.42
C PHE A 477 -69.03 -27.00 -51.91
N ASP A 478 -70.19 -27.49 -51.45
CA ASP A 478 -70.58 -27.46 -50.04
C ASP A 478 -69.91 -28.56 -49.18
N GLY A 479 -69.15 -29.46 -49.82
CA GLY A 479 -68.35 -30.50 -49.19
C GLY A 479 -69.09 -31.79 -48.83
N ARG A 480 -70.32 -32.00 -49.31
CA ARG A 480 -71.07 -33.25 -49.10
C ARG A 480 -70.74 -34.29 -50.16
N PHE A 481 -70.60 -35.56 -49.79
CA PHE A 481 -70.28 -36.63 -50.74
C PHE A 481 -71.45 -37.61 -50.85
N TYR A 482 -71.87 -37.93 -52.08
CA TYR A 482 -72.88 -38.92 -52.40
C TYR A 482 -72.22 -40.19 -52.96
N GLN A 483 -72.72 -41.34 -52.54
CA GLN A 483 -72.23 -42.63 -53.00
C GLN A 483 -73.10 -43.10 -54.17
N LEU A 484 -72.49 -43.27 -55.36
CA LEU A 484 -73.20 -43.80 -56.52
C LEU A 484 -73.39 -45.31 -56.34
N SER A 485 -74.61 -45.79 -56.56
CA SER A 485 -74.94 -47.22 -56.48
C SER A 485 -74.14 -48.00 -57.52
N GLY A 486 -73.20 -48.83 -57.04
CA GLY A 486 -72.37 -49.72 -57.87
C GLY A 486 -70.92 -49.27 -58.06
N SER A 487 -70.43 -48.22 -57.38
CA SER A 487 -69.00 -47.88 -57.36
C SER A 487 -68.51 -47.52 -55.96
N ASP A 488 -67.27 -47.88 -55.63
CA ASP A 488 -66.62 -47.48 -54.37
C ASP A 488 -66.20 -45.99 -54.35
N ASN A 489 -66.43 -45.26 -55.44
CA ASN A 489 -66.07 -43.86 -55.55
C ASN A 489 -67.26 -42.95 -55.19
N GLN A 490 -67.01 -42.07 -54.21
CA GLN A 490 -67.94 -41.01 -53.82
C GLN A 490 -67.80 -39.81 -54.77
N VAL A 491 -68.93 -39.28 -55.22
CA VAL A 491 -69.03 -38.06 -56.06
C VAL A 491 -69.71 -36.96 -55.26
N LEU A 492 -69.47 -35.70 -55.62
CA LEU A 492 -70.11 -34.55 -54.98
C LEU A 492 -71.31 -34.06 -55.77
#